data_AF-A0AAV0GEP7-F1
#
_entry.id   AF-A0AAV0GEP7-F1
#
_cell.length_a   1.000
_cell.length_b   1.000
_cell.length_c   1.000
_cell.angle_alpha   90.00
_cell.angle_beta   90.00
_cell.angle_gamma   90.00
#
_symmetry.space_group_name_H-M   'P 1'
#
loop_
_entity.id
_entity.type
_entity.pdbx_description
1 polymer ?
#
loop_
_entity_poly.entity_id
_entity_poly.type
_entity_poly.pdbx_seq_one_letter_code
_entity_poly.pdbx_strand_id
1 'polypeptide(L)'
;MSRREEIQFTKQPYIEDVGPRKIKSFKFSTFSGSEIMNSAVVEVYRGAYYDQFQKPLPNGLLDPHMGPTNKGKACETCSGSLKDCPGHYGYLKLALPVYNVGYLPNILVILKCICKSKALAPVLKRTRRSEQGLQRLGEGEVHVPGSGAA
;
A
#
# COMPACT_ATOMS: atom_id res chain seq x y z
N MET A 1 -53.68 -0.71 12.25
CA MET A 1 -53.66 -1.77 11.21
C MET A 1 -52.21 -2.16 10.97
N SER A 2 -51.78 -3.29 11.53
CA SER A 2 -50.39 -3.76 11.48
C SER A 2 -50.01 -4.16 10.05
N ARG A 3 -49.00 -3.52 9.48
CA ARG A 3 -48.44 -3.85 8.16
C ARG A 3 -47.64 -5.13 8.33
N ARG A 4 -48.16 -6.24 7.80
CA ARG A 4 -47.44 -7.52 7.74
C ARG A 4 -46.21 -7.32 6.83
N GLU A 5 -45.02 -7.43 7.40
CA GLU A 5 -43.79 -7.48 6.63
C GLU A 5 -43.74 -8.83 5.91
N GLU A 6 -43.81 -8.77 4.58
CA GLU A 6 -43.83 -9.94 3.72
C GLU A 6 -42.39 -10.48 3.60
N ILE A 7 -42.16 -11.71 4.07
CA ILE A 7 -40.83 -12.34 3.99
C ILE A 7 -40.48 -12.53 2.50
N GLN A 8 -39.58 -11.71 1.97
CA GLN A 8 -39.05 -11.89 0.62
C GLN A 8 -38.01 -13.00 0.61
N PHE A 9 -38.36 -14.13 0.02
CA PHE A 9 -37.47 -15.27 -0.19
C PHE A 9 -36.55 -15.01 -1.39
N THR A 10 -35.45 -14.27 -1.19
CA THR A 10 -34.42 -14.15 -2.21
C THR A 10 -33.57 -15.43 -2.20
N LYS A 11 -33.32 -16.03 -3.37
CA LYS A 11 -32.37 -17.16 -3.51
C LYS A 11 -30.90 -16.73 -3.30
N GLN A 12 -30.68 -15.48 -2.89
CA GLN A 12 -29.36 -14.92 -2.67
C GLN A 12 -28.95 -15.20 -1.22
N PRO A 13 -27.67 -15.53 -0.97
CA PRO A 13 -27.19 -15.71 0.39
C PRO A 13 -27.42 -14.42 1.19
N TYR A 14 -27.98 -14.56 2.40
CA TYR A 14 -28.11 -13.44 3.32
C TYR A 14 -26.71 -12.98 3.73
N ILE A 15 -26.39 -11.72 3.39
CA ILE A 15 -25.16 -11.06 3.80
C ILE A 15 -25.52 -10.18 4.98
N GLU A 16 -24.96 -10.47 6.16
CA GLU A 16 -25.14 -9.65 7.35
C GLU A 16 -24.59 -8.24 7.11
N ASP A 17 -25.45 -7.23 7.28
CA ASP A 17 -25.02 -5.83 7.28
C ASP A 17 -24.34 -5.50 8.61
N VAL A 18 -23.02 -5.61 8.63
CA VAL A 18 -22.17 -5.35 9.80
C VAL A 18 -21.97 -3.86 10.11
N GLY A 19 -22.59 -2.95 9.37
CA GLY A 19 -22.48 -1.50 9.59
C GLY A 19 -21.06 -0.93 9.39
N PRO A 20 -20.85 0.37 9.73
CA PRO A 20 -19.57 1.03 9.55
C PRO A 20 -18.52 0.52 10.54
N ARG A 21 -17.32 0.22 10.05
CA ARG A 21 -16.19 -0.23 10.87
C ARG A 21 -15.31 0.95 11.31
N LYS A 22 -14.85 0.93 12.56
CA LYS A 22 -13.90 1.91 13.11
C LYS A 22 -12.48 1.36 13.06
N ILE A 23 -11.53 2.15 12.54
CA ILE A 23 -10.11 1.80 12.53
C ILE A 23 -9.59 1.82 13.96
N LYS A 24 -8.93 0.73 14.39
CA LYS A 24 -8.40 0.56 15.75
C LYS A 24 -6.99 1.15 15.91
N SER A 25 -6.07 0.81 15.02
CA SER A 25 -4.67 1.24 15.06
C SER A 25 -4.01 1.15 13.69
N PHE A 26 -2.81 1.76 13.56
CA PHE A 26 -2.00 1.76 12.35
C PHE A 26 -0.67 1.07 12.61
N LYS A 27 -0.23 0.22 11.69
CA LYS A 27 1.10 -0.41 11.70
C LYS A 27 1.87 0.04 10.47
N PHE A 28 2.99 0.71 10.69
CA PHE A 28 3.88 1.15 9.62
C PHE A 28 4.87 0.05 9.26
N SER A 29 5.09 -0.15 7.96
CA SER A 29 6.07 -1.09 7.43
C SER A 29 6.48 -0.67 6.02
N THR A 30 7.42 -1.40 5.42
CA THR A 30 7.85 -1.20 4.03
C THR A 30 7.33 -2.35 3.18
N PHE A 31 6.95 -2.05 1.94
CA PHE A 31 6.57 -3.08 0.99
C PHE A 31 7.79 -3.84 0.48
N SER A 32 7.66 -5.16 0.42
CA SER A 32 8.54 -6.04 -0.33
C SER A 32 8.29 -5.90 -1.84
N GLY A 33 9.27 -6.28 -2.65
CA GLY A 33 9.13 -6.23 -4.11
C GLY A 33 7.93 -7.03 -4.62
N SER A 34 7.64 -8.19 -4.02
CA SER A 34 6.47 -9.01 -4.36
C SER A 34 5.14 -8.35 -4.00
N GLU A 35 5.06 -7.65 -2.87
CA GLU A 35 3.83 -6.93 -2.49
C GLU A 35 3.56 -5.74 -3.44
N ILE A 36 4.61 -5.04 -3.89
CA ILE A 36 4.47 -3.98 -4.88
C ILE A 36 3.95 -4.57 -6.20
N MET A 37 4.56 -5.66 -6.67
CA MET A 37 4.13 -6.32 -7.92
C MET A 37 2.69 -6.86 -7.83
N ASN A 38 2.29 -7.43 -6.69
CA ASN A 38 0.95 -7.98 -6.51
C ASN A 38 -0.14 -6.89 -6.40
N SER A 39 0.22 -5.70 -5.91
CA SER A 39 -0.73 -4.58 -5.78
C SER A 39 -0.80 -3.70 -7.03
N ALA A 40 0.19 -3.77 -7.92
CA ALA A 40 0.25 -3.01 -9.14
C ALA A 40 -0.47 -3.69 -10.30
N VAL A 41 -1.07 -2.89 -11.18
CA VAL A 41 -1.83 -3.34 -12.34
C VAL A 41 -0.99 -3.29 -13.63
N VAL A 42 0.01 -2.41 -13.68
CA VAL A 42 0.83 -2.17 -14.88
C VAL A 42 2.31 -2.03 -14.51
N GLU A 43 3.16 -2.57 -15.37
CA GLU A 43 4.60 -2.25 -15.39
C GLU A 43 4.85 -1.03 -16.28
N VAL A 44 5.30 0.06 -15.68
CA VAL A 44 5.62 1.30 -16.41
C VAL A 44 7.09 1.25 -16.81
N TYR A 45 7.37 1.39 -18.11
CA TYR A 45 8.74 1.44 -18.64
C TYR A 45 8.93 2.47 -19.75
N ARG A 46 7.85 3.05 -20.29
CA ARG A 46 7.93 4.09 -21.34
C ARG A 46 8.05 5.47 -20.70
N GLY A 47 9.03 6.24 -21.15
CA GLY A 47 9.23 7.63 -20.70
C GLY A 47 8.34 8.67 -21.38
N ALA A 48 7.75 8.34 -22.53
CA ALA A 48 6.86 9.24 -23.26
C ALA A 48 5.42 9.17 -22.70
N TYR A 49 4.75 10.32 -22.64
CA TYR A 49 3.39 10.43 -22.10
C TYR A 49 2.30 10.15 -23.14
N TYR A 50 2.44 10.74 -24.33
CA TYR A 50 1.43 10.71 -25.38
C TYR A 50 2.01 10.21 -26.69
N ASP A 51 1.16 9.57 -27.49
CA ASP A 51 1.42 9.28 -28.90
C ASP A 51 1.17 10.51 -29.78
N GLN A 52 1.51 10.41 -31.08
CA GLN A 52 1.26 11.41 -32.12
C GLN A 52 -0.19 11.92 -32.18
N PHE A 53 -1.15 11.12 -31.72
CA PHE A 53 -2.58 11.46 -31.64
C PHE A 53 -3.02 12.03 -30.28
N GLN A 54 -2.10 12.46 -29.41
CA GLN A 54 -2.40 12.98 -28.07
C GLN A 54 -3.15 11.97 -27.18
N LYS A 55 -2.96 10.67 -27.42
CA LYS A 55 -3.49 9.58 -26.59
C LYS A 55 -2.41 9.12 -25.61
N PRO A 56 -2.76 8.87 -24.33
CA PRO A 56 -1.82 8.29 -23.39
C PRO A 56 -1.24 6.98 -23.91
N LEU A 57 0.06 6.78 -23.73
CA LEU A 57 0.74 5.55 -24.16
C LEU A 57 0.50 4.41 -23.16
N PRO A 58 0.27 3.17 -23.64
CA PRO A 58 0.25 2.00 -22.76
C PRO A 58 1.66 1.74 -22.20
N ASN A 59 1.73 1.28 -20.96
CA ASN A 59 2.93 1.12 -20.13
C ASN A 59 3.76 2.41 -19.94
N GLY A 60 3.10 3.56 -20.10
CA GLY A 60 3.63 4.89 -19.79
C GLY A 60 3.10 5.41 -18.45
N LEU A 61 3.52 6.61 -18.05
CA LEU A 61 3.10 7.19 -16.77
C LEU A 61 1.60 7.54 -16.72
N LEU A 62 0.98 7.76 -17.88
CA LEU A 62 -0.44 8.10 -18.01
C LEU A 62 -1.29 6.91 -18.47
N ASP A 63 -0.84 5.69 -18.19
CA ASP A 63 -1.55 4.47 -18.60
C ASP A 63 -3.01 4.48 -18.06
N PRO A 64 -4.03 4.28 -18.93
CA PRO A 64 -5.43 4.27 -18.53
C PRO A 64 -5.82 3.23 -17.47
N HIS A 65 -5.05 2.15 -17.31
CA HIS A 65 -5.24 1.16 -16.25
C HIS A 65 -4.93 1.71 -14.86
N MET A 66 -4.05 2.70 -14.74
CA MET A 66 -3.75 3.36 -13.46
C MET A 66 -4.84 4.38 -13.06
N GLY A 67 -5.71 4.75 -13.99
CA GLY A 67 -6.84 5.64 -13.76
C GLY A 67 -7.08 6.59 -14.93
N PRO A 68 -8.25 7.23 -15.01
CA PRO A 68 -8.56 8.18 -16.07
C PRO A 68 -7.86 9.52 -15.81
N THR A 69 -7.20 10.08 -16.82
CA THR A 69 -6.55 11.40 -16.72
C THR A 69 -7.54 12.57 -16.90
N ASN A 70 -8.61 12.37 -17.68
CA ASN A 70 -9.53 13.44 -18.11
C ASN A 70 -11.00 13.08 -17.83
N LYS A 71 -11.82 14.13 -17.63
CA LYS A 71 -13.28 14.01 -17.55
C LYS A 71 -13.82 13.46 -18.88
N GLY A 72 -14.42 12.28 -18.87
CA GLY A 72 -14.96 11.60 -20.06
C GLY A 72 -14.22 10.33 -20.47
N LYS A 73 -13.10 9.99 -19.82
CA LYS A 73 -12.48 8.66 -19.92
C LYS A 73 -12.79 7.85 -18.66
N ALA A 74 -12.93 6.54 -18.82
CA ALA A 74 -13.08 5.59 -17.73
C ALA A 74 -11.74 4.88 -17.46
N CYS A 75 -11.55 4.39 -16.23
CA CYS A 75 -10.43 3.53 -15.91
C CYS A 75 -10.55 2.19 -16.63
N GLU A 76 -9.48 1.69 -17.25
CA GLU A 76 -9.51 0.37 -17.90
C GLU A 76 -9.48 -0.80 -16.91
N THR A 77 -9.19 -0.55 -15.62
CA THR A 77 -9.14 -1.58 -14.56
C THR A 77 -10.46 -1.72 -13.82
N CYS A 78 -11.00 -0.63 -13.28
CA CYS A 78 -12.25 -0.66 -12.50
C CYS A 78 -13.47 -0.10 -13.25
N SER A 79 -13.32 0.38 -14.48
CA SER A 79 -14.37 1.06 -15.26
C SER A 79 -14.97 2.31 -14.60
N GLY A 80 -14.38 2.78 -13.49
CA GLY A 80 -14.80 3.97 -12.78
C GLY A 80 -14.50 5.26 -13.55
N SER A 81 -15.35 6.27 -13.35
CA SER A 81 -15.10 7.63 -13.85
C SER A 81 -13.98 8.32 -13.06
N LEU A 82 -13.56 9.51 -13.48
CA LEU A 82 -12.56 10.31 -12.74
C LEU A 82 -12.93 10.57 -11.26
N LYS A 83 -14.23 10.60 -10.93
CA LYS A 83 -14.67 10.84 -9.54
C LYS A 83 -14.78 9.55 -8.72
N ASP A 84 -15.07 8.44 -9.39
CA ASP A 84 -15.42 7.17 -8.72
C ASP A 84 -14.22 6.21 -8.67
N CYS A 85 -13.21 6.41 -9.53
CA CYS A 85 -12.01 5.60 -9.54
C CYS A 85 -11.09 5.99 -8.36
N PRO A 86 -10.70 5.03 -7.50
CA PRO A 86 -9.75 5.29 -6.42
C PRO A 86 -8.30 5.49 -6.89
N GLY A 87 -8.02 5.17 -8.15
CA GLY A 87 -6.67 5.06 -8.70
C GLY A 87 -6.07 3.68 -8.46
N HIS A 88 -5.20 3.26 -9.37
CA HIS A 88 -4.51 1.97 -9.29
C HIS A 88 -3.01 2.15 -9.42
N TYR A 89 -2.25 1.36 -8.66
CA TYR A 89 -0.81 1.44 -8.67
C TYR A 89 -0.23 0.82 -9.94
N GLY A 90 0.84 1.42 -10.45
CA GLY A 90 1.79 0.78 -11.34
C GLY A 90 3.12 0.57 -10.62
N TYR A 91 4.00 -0.22 -11.21
CA TYR A 91 5.37 -0.36 -10.72
C TYR A 91 6.38 -0.10 -11.84
N LEU A 92 7.56 0.39 -11.46
CA LEU A 92 8.72 0.52 -12.33
C LEU A 92 9.77 -0.47 -11.87
N LYS A 93 10.16 -1.39 -12.75
CA LYS A 93 11.22 -2.34 -12.48
C LYS A 93 12.58 -1.68 -12.68
N LEU A 94 13.33 -1.52 -11.60
CA LEU A 94 14.70 -1.02 -11.67
C LEU A 94 15.64 -2.12 -12.16
N ALA A 95 16.60 -1.76 -13.00
CA ALA A 95 17.61 -2.69 -13.52
C ALA A 95 18.56 -3.21 -12.42
N LEU A 96 18.78 -2.39 -11.38
CA LEU A 96 19.65 -2.70 -10.25
C LEU A 96 18.99 -2.26 -8.93
N PRO A 97 19.31 -2.91 -7.81
CA PRO A 97 18.84 -2.46 -6.50
C PRO A 97 19.40 -1.07 -6.19
N VAL A 98 18.52 -0.17 -5.74
CA VAL A 98 18.88 1.20 -5.34
C VAL A 98 18.51 1.38 -3.87
N TYR A 99 19.41 2.00 -3.10
CA TYR A 99 19.11 2.33 -1.71
C TYR A 99 18.07 3.43 -1.62
N ASN A 100 17.05 3.21 -0.80
CA ASN A 100 16.13 4.27 -0.44
C ASN A 100 16.86 5.28 0.47
N VAL A 101 16.90 6.54 0.03
CA VAL A 101 17.60 7.63 0.72
C VAL A 101 17.10 7.83 2.15
N GLY A 102 15.80 7.60 2.41
CA GLY A 102 15.22 7.70 3.75
C GLY A 102 15.73 6.65 4.74
N TYR A 103 16.15 5.48 4.26
CA TYR A 103 16.72 4.42 5.11
C TYR A 103 18.24 4.38 5.10
N LEU A 104 18.90 5.17 4.24
CA LEU A 104 20.34 5.13 4.05
C LEU A 104 21.14 5.34 5.36
N PRO A 105 20.80 6.29 6.26
CA PRO A 105 21.51 6.44 7.54
C PRO A 105 21.44 5.20 8.42
N ASN A 106 20.27 4.56 8.50
CA ASN A 106 20.05 3.36 9.30
C ASN A 106 20.79 2.16 8.72
N ILE A 107 20.79 2.01 7.39
CA ILE A 107 21.55 0.98 6.68
C ILE A 107 23.04 1.11 7.00
N LEU A 108 23.60 2.32 6.98
CA LEU A 108 25.01 2.55 7.32
C LEU A 108 25.34 2.16 8.76
N VAL A 109 24.45 2.41 9.72
CA VAL A 109 24.63 1.96 11.12
C VAL A 109 24.65 0.44 11.17
N ILE A 110 23.68 -0.24 10.56
CA ILE A 110 23.60 -1.70 10.53
C ILE A 110 24.87 -2.30 9.90
N LEU A 111 25.31 -1.75 8.76
CA LEU A 111 26.52 -2.21 8.06
C LEU A 111 27.81 -2.04 8.89
N LYS A 112 27.86 -1.08 9.83
CA LYS A 112 28.97 -0.93 10.78
C LYS A 112 28.91 -1.95 11.93
N CYS A 113 27.73 -2.47 12.25
CA CYS A 113 27.51 -3.41 13.36
C CYS A 113 27.66 -4.88 12.97
N ILE A 114 27.68 -5.20 11.67
CA ILE A 114 27.83 -6.58 11.17
C ILE A 114 29.27 -6.87 10.74
N CYS A 115 29.71 -8.10 10.99
CA CYS A 115 31.01 -8.57 10.51
C CYS A 115 30.91 -8.97 9.03
N LYS A 116 31.63 -8.28 8.14
CA LYS A 116 31.57 -8.51 6.69
C LYS A 116 32.13 -9.86 6.25
N SER A 117 33.02 -10.46 7.04
CA SER A 117 33.69 -11.73 6.73
C SER A 117 32.90 -12.96 7.17
N LYS A 118 31.98 -12.83 8.14
CA LYS A 118 31.04 -13.88 8.54
C LYS A 118 29.65 -13.28 8.57
N ALA A 119 28.88 -13.48 7.50
CA ALA A 119 27.54 -12.94 7.30
C ALA A 119 26.47 -13.40 8.33
N LEU A 120 26.86 -14.05 9.44
CA LEU A 120 25.97 -14.70 10.40
C LEU A 120 26.31 -14.47 11.89
N ALA A 121 27.04 -13.41 12.24
CA ALA A 121 27.16 -13.03 13.64
C ALA A 121 27.04 -11.51 13.78
N PRO A 122 25.88 -10.98 14.22
CA PRO A 122 25.88 -9.63 14.73
C PRO A 122 26.86 -9.59 15.90
N VAL A 123 27.72 -8.57 15.93
CA VAL A 123 28.48 -8.20 17.13
C VAL A 123 27.51 -7.58 18.14
N LEU A 124 26.46 -8.33 18.50
CA LEU A 124 25.52 -8.06 19.57
C LEU A 124 25.80 -9.01 20.77
N LYS A 125 26.98 -9.62 20.83
CA LYS A 125 27.41 -10.43 21.98
C LYS A 125 27.82 -9.61 23.21
N ARG A 126 27.63 -8.29 23.26
CA ARG A 126 28.11 -7.47 24.40
C ARG A 126 27.12 -6.49 25.03
N THR A 127 25.82 -6.57 24.76
CA THR A 127 24.84 -5.74 25.49
C THR A 127 23.57 -6.51 25.83
N ARG A 128 23.62 -7.32 26.89
CA ARG A 128 22.45 -7.91 27.59
C ARG A 128 21.46 -6.86 28.16
N ARG A 129 21.53 -5.59 27.76
CA ARG A 129 20.74 -4.49 28.35
C ARG A 129 19.77 -3.81 27.38
N SER A 130 19.85 -4.07 26.07
CA SER A 130 19.03 -3.39 25.05
C SER A 130 17.91 -4.24 24.45
N GLU A 131 17.81 -5.54 24.73
CA GLU A 131 16.66 -6.35 24.30
C GLU A 131 15.34 -5.86 24.94
N GLN A 132 15.41 -5.36 26.18
CA GLN A 132 14.28 -4.68 26.83
C GLN A 132 13.91 -3.34 26.16
N GLY A 133 14.82 -2.72 25.39
CA GLY A 133 14.56 -1.50 24.64
C GLY A 133 13.92 -1.74 23.27
N LEU A 134 14.26 -2.85 22.62
CA LEU A 134 13.73 -3.16 21.28
C LEU A 134 12.30 -3.71 21.32
N GLN A 135 11.93 -4.45 22.38
CA GLN A 135 10.54 -4.86 22.62
C GLN A 135 9.60 -3.66 22.84
N ARG A 136 10.12 -2.54 23.37
CA ARG A 136 9.35 -1.31 23.62
C ARG A 136 9.05 -0.47 22.38
N LEU A 137 9.70 -0.76 21.24
CA LEU A 137 9.40 -0.10 19.96
C LEU A 137 8.36 -0.85 19.12
N GLY A 138 7.93 -2.04 19.55
CA GLY A 138 6.87 -2.83 18.91
C GLY A 138 5.44 -2.34 19.21
N GLU A 139 5.28 -1.36 20.10
CA GLU A 139 3.99 -0.84 20.58
C GLU A 139 3.81 0.65 20.24
N GLY A 140 4.21 1.05 19.03
CA GLY A 140 3.83 2.35 18.48
C GLY A 140 2.35 2.38 18.06
N GLU A 141 1.42 2.05 18.95
CA GLU A 141 0.01 2.39 18.73
C GLU A 141 -0.13 3.91 18.85
N VAL A 142 -0.32 4.59 17.71
CA VAL A 142 -0.81 5.96 17.72
C VAL A 142 -2.26 5.90 18.20
N HIS A 143 -2.46 6.05 19.51
CA HIS A 143 -3.79 6.24 20.10
C HIS A 143 -4.36 7.56 19.59
N VAL A 144 -5.34 7.50 18.70
CA VAL A 144 -6.09 8.67 18.28
C VAL A 144 -7.03 9.03 19.43
N PRO A 145 -6.84 10.15 20.15
CA PRO A 145 -7.76 10.53 21.22
C PRO A 145 -9.15 10.68 20.62
N GLY A 146 -10.13 10.00 21.23
CA GLY A 146 -11.51 10.05 20.80
C GLY A 146 -11.99 11.49 20.72
N SER A 147 -12.36 11.93 19.52
CA SER A 147 -13.21 13.10 19.34
C SER A 147 -14.51 12.81 20.09
N GLY A 148 -14.74 13.53 21.19
CA GLY A 148 -16.00 13.52 21.90
C GLY A 148 -17.14 13.80 20.94
N ALA A 149 -18.09 12.88 20.88
CA ALA A 149 -19.38 13.13 20.27
C ALA A 149 -20.15 14.08 21.19
N ALA A 150 -20.46 15.27 20.68
CA ALA A 150 -21.64 16.03 21.07
C ALA A 150 -22.81 15.57 20.18
#